data_AF-A0A4Q3AKN8-F1
#
_entry.id   AF-A0A4Q3AKN8-F1
#
_cell.length_a   1.000
_cell.length_b   1.000
_cell.length_c   1.000
_cell.angle_alpha   90.00
_cell.angle_beta   90.00
_cell.angle_gamma   90.00
#
_symmetry.space_group_name_H-M   'P 1'
#
loop_
_entity.id
_entity.type
_entity.pdbx_description
1 polymer ?
#
loop_
_entity_poly.entity_id
_entity_poly.type
_entity_poly.pdbx_seq_one_letter_code
_entity_poly.pdbx_strand_id
1 'polypeptide(L)'
;CFYGVDTPERSKLLAAQHDVAGMAKFIKADSLAFVSIDGLYRALGEAERGDVLPRYCDACFTGQYPTQLTDHDEQAVSQLALLDETR
;
A
#
# COMPACT_ATOMS: atom_id res chain seq x y z
N CYS A 1 -2.56 -5.37 -6.19
CA CYS A 1 -2.13 -3.97 -5.98
C CYS A 1 -2.92 -3.12 -6.98
N PHE A 2 -3.34 -1.90 -6.61
CA PHE A 2 -4.13 -1.08 -7.54
C PHE A 2 -3.31 -0.49 -8.71
N TYR A 3 -1.98 -0.58 -8.68
CA TYR A 3 -1.09 -0.09 -9.75
C TYR A 3 -0.59 -1.20 -10.69
N GLY A 4 -1.40 -2.24 -10.92
CA GLY A 4 -1.13 -3.23 -11.98
C GLY A 4 -0.20 -4.38 -11.60
N VAL A 5 0.22 -4.49 -10.33
CA VAL A 5 0.91 -5.69 -9.82
C VAL A 5 -0.11 -6.66 -9.26
N ASP A 6 -0.10 -7.90 -9.76
CA ASP A 6 -0.99 -8.97 -9.27
C ASP A 6 -0.61 -9.36 -7.84
N THR A 7 -1.53 -9.12 -6.90
CA THR A 7 -1.39 -9.51 -5.50
C THR A 7 -2.73 -10.06 -5.01
N PRO A 8 -2.74 -11.05 -4.12
CA PRO A 8 -3.97 -11.53 -3.50
C PRO A 8 -4.77 -10.40 -2.81
N GLU A 9 -6.07 -10.64 -2.62
CA GLU A 9 -6.92 -9.81 -1.77
C GLU A 9 -6.32 -9.67 -0.36
N ARG A 10 -6.57 -8.52 0.29
CA ARG A 10 -6.02 -8.21 1.63
C ARG A 10 -6.32 -9.30 2.66
N SER A 11 -7.52 -9.89 2.62
CA SER A 11 -7.96 -10.98 3.50
C SER A 11 -7.13 -12.27 3.36
N LYS A 12 -6.44 -12.44 2.22
CA LYS A 12 -5.59 -13.60 1.90
C LYS A 12 -4.12 -13.35 2.21
N LEU A 13 -3.73 -12.14 2.60
CA LEU A 13 -2.34 -11.80 2.93
C LEU A 13 -2.02 -12.17 4.39
N LEU A 14 -1.00 -12.99 4.61
CA LEU A 14 -0.61 -13.44 5.96
C LEU A 14 -0.33 -12.25 6.90
N ALA A 15 0.39 -11.24 6.42
CA ALA A 15 0.74 -10.04 7.19
C ALA A 15 -0.44 -9.10 7.47
N ALA A 16 -1.58 -9.27 6.79
CA ALA A 16 -2.80 -8.53 7.10
C ALA A 16 -3.60 -9.19 8.25
N GLN A 17 -3.38 -10.49 8.47
CA GLN A 17 -4.12 -11.31 9.42
C GLN A 17 -3.34 -11.59 10.71
N HIS A 18 -2.02 -11.45 10.69
CA HIS A 18 -1.13 -11.77 11.79
C HIS A 18 -0.09 -10.68 12.02
N ASP A 19 0.30 -10.50 13.29
CA ASP A 19 1.49 -9.74 13.65
C ASP A 19 2.77 -10.56 13.38
N VAL A 20 3.95 -9.97 13.62
CA VAL A 20 5.25 -10.62 13.35
C VAL A 20 5.42 -11.91 14.13
N ALA A 21 5.00 -11.94 15.40
CA ALA A 21 5.09 -13.13 16.24
C ALA A 21 4.15 -14.25 15.76
N GLY A 22 2.93 -13.90 15.35
CA GLY A 22 1.94 -14.81 14.77
C GLY A 22 2.42 -15.39 13.44
N MET A 23 3.00 -14.56 12.57
CA MET A 23 3.60 -15.00 11.31
C MET A 23 4.76 -15.96 11.54
N ALA A 24 5.69 -15.66 12.46
CA ALA A 24 6.81 -16.53 12.80
C ALA A 24 6.34 -17.92 13.24
N LYS A 25 5.32 -17.97 14.12
CA LYS A 25 4.69 -19.23 14.54
C LYS A 25 4.04 -19.97 13.38
N PHE A 26 3.32 -19.26 12.52
CA PHE A 26 2.61 -19.84 11.37
C PHE A 26 3.57 -20.54 10.40
N ILE A 27 4.69 -19.89 10.08
CA ILE A 27 5.72 -20.44 9.17
C ILE A 27 6.73 -21.36 9.86
N LYS A 28 6.62 -21.56 11.18
CA LYS A 28 7.52 -22.36 12.02
C LYS A 28 8.98 -21.88 12.00
N ALA A 29 9.18 -20.57 12.06
CA ALA A 29 10.51 -19.97 12.18
C ALA A 29 10.84 -19.65 13.64
N ASP A 30 12.13 -19.76 14.01
CA ASP A 30 12.61 -19.36 15.34
C ASP A 30 12.53 -17.83 15.54
N SER A 31 12.71 -17.06 14.47
CA SER A 31 12.57 -15.60 14.46
C SER A 31 12.13 -15.09 13.09
N LEU A 32 11.49 -13.92 13.06
CA LEU A 32 11.09 -13.21 11.85
C LEU A 32 11.27 -11.70 12.05
N ALA A 33 11.82 -11.03 11.06
CA ALA A 33 11.90 -9.58 11.00
C ALA A 33 11.69 -9.10 9.57
N PHE A 34 11.15 -7.89 9.42
CA PHE A 34 10.98 -7.21 8.14
C PHE A 34 11.95 -6.04 8.01
N VAL A 35 12.29 -5.68 6.78
CA VAL A 35 12.95 -4.41 6.49
C VAL A 35 11.97 -3.29 6.84
N SER A 36 12.43 -2.29 7.60
CA SER A 36 11.61 -1.11 7.92
C SER A 36 11.39 -0.24 6.68
N ILE A 37 10.32 0.57 6.69
CA ILE A 37 10.08 1.53 5.61
C ILE A 37 11.29 2.48 5.45
N ASP A 38 11.79 3.03 6.54
CA ASP A 38 12.99 3.89 6.51
C ASP A 38 14.21 3.14 5.94
N GLY A 39 14.38 1.86 6.32
CA GLY A 39 15.44 1.00 5.81
C GLY A 39 15.33 0.77 4.30
N LEU A 40 14.12 0.63 3.78
CA LEU A 40 13.84 0.49 2.35
C LEU A 40 14.22 1.75 1.58
N TYR A 41 13.80 2.93 2.03
CA TYR A 41 14.16 4.21 1.38
C TYR A 41 15.67 4.46 1.40
N ARG A 42 16.32 4.16 2.53
CA ARG A 42 17.77 4.28 2.66
C ARG A 42 18.52 3.35 1.70
N ALA A 43 17.97 2.17 1.42
CA ALA A 43 18.52 1.24 0.42
C ALA A 43 18.33 1.72 -1.03
N LEU A 44 17.31 2.54 -1.28
CA LEU A 44 17.06 3.20 -2.58
C LEU A 44 17.87 4.49 -2.76
N GLY A 45 18.65 4.91 -1.76
CA GLY A 45 19.47 6.12 -1.81
C GLY A 45 18.75 7.38 -1.35
N GLU A 46 17.57 7.25 -0.73
CA GLU A 46 16.80 8.36 -0.19
C GLU A 46 17.06 8.52 1.32
N ALA A 47 17.08 9.77 1.80
CA ALA A 47 17.25 10.05 3.23
C ALA A 47 15.98 9.74 4.04
N GLU A 48 14.81 9.94 3.43
CA GLU A 48 13.49 9.75 4.03
C GLU A 48 12.44 9.46 2.95
N ARG A 49 11.24 9.02 3.37
CA ARG A 49 10.14 8.61 2.48
C ARG A 49 9.45 9.78 1.76
N GLY A 50 9.30 10.91 2.43
CA GLY A 50 8.38 11.99 2.05
C GLY A 50 6.94 11.72 2.52
N ASP A 51 6.33 12.66 3.24
CA ASP A 51 5.08 12.41 3.97
C ASP A 51 3.83 12.32 3.07
N VAL A 52 3.70 13.22 2.10
CA VAL A 52 2.47 13.39 1.30
C VAL A 52 2.60 12.78 -0.09
N LEU A 53 3.76 12.94 -0.73
CA LEU A 53 4.04 12.44 -2.07
C LEU A 53 5.39 11.71 -2.04
N PRO A 54 5.40 10.42 -1.69
CA PRO A 54 6.64 9.66 -1.69
C PRO A 54 7.18 9.55 -3.11
N ARG A 55 8.51 9.51 -3.24
CA ARG A 55 9.19 9.37 -4.54
C ARG A 55 8.89 8.03 -5.23
N TYR A 56 8.61 7.00 -4.43
CA TYR A 56 8.27 5.66 -4.88
C TYR A 56 6.89 5.28 -4.35
N CYS A 57 6.13 4.47 -5.09
CA CYS A 57 4.91 3.89 -4.55
C CYS A 57 5.28 2.77 -3.56
N ASP A 58 4.84 2.90 -2.32
CA ASP A 58 5.00 1.88 -1.27
C ASP A 58 3.66 1.50 -0.61
N ALA A 59 2.54 1.79 -1.29
CA ALA A 59 1.19 1.57 -0.79
C ALA A 59 0.90 0.11 -0.42
N CYS A 60 1.63 -0.85 -1.00
CA CYS A 60 1.52 -2.26 -0.61
C CYS A 60 1.99 -2.53 0.83
N PHE A 61 2.81 -1.64 1.40
CA PHE A 61 3.31 -1.75 2.78
C PHE A 61 2.63 -0.74 3.71
N THR A 62 2.35 0.48 3.22
CA THR A 62 1.83 1.59 4.03
C THR A 62 0.31 1.76 3.91
N GLY A 63 -0.31 1.25 2.84
CA GLY A 63 -1.69 1.55 2.46
C GLY A 63 -1.90 2.95 1.89
N GLN A 64 -0.87 3.81 1.85
CA GLN A 64 -0.96 5.18 1.37
C GLN A 64 -0.68 5.25 -0.13
N TYR A 65 -1.74 5.31 -0.93
CA TYR A 65 -1.63 5.48 -2.37
C TYR A 65 -1.35 6.96 -2.72
N PRO A 66 -0.30 7.27 -3.53
CA PRO A 66 0.01 8.64 -3.95
C PRO A 66 -1.08 9.29 -4.82
N THR A 67 -1.93 8.48 -5.44
CA THR A 67 -3.11 8.93 -6.19
C THR A 67 -4.36 8.41 -5.53
N GLN A 68 -5.44 9.18 -5.62
CA GLN A 68 -6.76 8.72 -5.23
C GLN A 68 -7.19 7.52 -6.08
N LEU A 69 -7.83 6.55 -5.45
CA LEU A 69 -8.38 5.37 -6.11
C LEU A 69 -9.85 5.63 -6.42
N THR A 70 -10.14 6.20 -7.59
CA THR A 70 -11.49 6.70 -7.94
C THR A 70 -12.60 5.65 -7.92
N ASP A 71 -12.24 4.37 -8.06
CA ASP A 71 -13.11 3.20 -8.07
C ASP A 71 -13.25 2.51 -6.71
N HIS A 72 -12.39 2.85 -5.74
CA HIS A 72 -12.32 2.23 -4.43
C HIS A 72 -12.61 3.23 -3.29
N ASP A 73 -12.13 4.45 -3.42
CA ASP A 73 -12.35 5.52 -2.45
C ASP A 73 -13.76 6.06 -2.66
N GLU A 74 -14.65 5.83 -1.68
CA GLU A 74 -16.00 6.39 -1.72
C GLU A 74 -15.93 7.92 -1.70
N GLN A 75 -16.05 8.52 -2.88
CA GLN A 75 -16.43 9.91 -3.05
C GLN A 75 -17.68 9.96 -3.91
N ALA A 76 -18.68 10.71 -3.43
CA ALA A 76 -19.86 11.04 -4.21
C ALA A 76 -19.40 11.69 -5.51
N VAL A 77 -19.55 10.97 -6.62
CA VAL A 77 -19.29 11.50 -7.96
C VAL A 77 -20.18 12.73 -8.10
N SER A 78 -19.56 13.91 -8.13
CA SER A 78 -20.29 15.16 -8.32
C SER A 78 -21.03 15.07 -9.64
N GLN A 79 -22.37 15.17 -9.62
CA GLN A 79 -23.21 15.14 -10.82
C GLN A 79 -22.79 16.18 -11.88
N LEU A 80 -22.04 17.22 -11.47
CA LEU A 80 -21.49 18.24 -12.36
C LEU A 80 -20.38 17.70 -13.29
N ALA A 81 -19.59 16.70 -12.86
CA ALA A 81 -18.52 16.13 -13.68
C ALA A 81 -19.08 15.34 -14.87
N LEU A 82 -20.24 14.70 -14.70
CA LEU A 82 -20.94 13.96 -15.76
C LEU A 82 -21.48 14.85 -16.89
N LEU A 83 -21.61 16.16 -16.65
CA LEU A 83 -22.12 17.10 -17.64
C LEU A 83 -21.02 17.67 -18.55
N ASP A 84 -19.74 17.55 -18.17
CA ASP A 84 -18.60 18.09 -18.93
C ASP A 84 -18.13 17.13 -20.04
N GLU A 85 -18.39 15.82 -19.91
CA GLU A 85 -18.09 14.81 -20.93
C GLU A 85 -19.08 14.81 -22.12
N THR A 86 -20.15 15.62 -22.06
CA THR A 86 -21.16 15.69 -23.13
C THR A 86 -20.89 16.82 -24.14
N ARG A 87 -19.67 17.36 -24.20
CA ARG A 87 -19.30 18.44 -25.11
C ARG A 87 -18.23 18.04 -26.13
#